data_AF-A0A9D4MB85-F1
#
_entry.id   AF-A0A9D4MB85-F1
#
_cell.length_a   1.000
_cell.length_b   1.000
_cell.length_c   1.000
_cell.angle_alpha   90.00
_cell.angle_beta   90.00
_cell.angle_gamma   90.00
#
_symmetry.space_group_name_H-M   'P 1'
#
loop_
_entity.id
_entity.type
_entity.pdbx_description
1 polymer ?
#
loop_
_entity_poly.entity_id
_entity_poly.type
_entity_poly.pdbx_seq_one_letter_code
_entity_poly.pdbx_strand_id
1 'polypeptide(L)'
;MDWFSRLTLTEDDYRNPRASVVLQPDHSVMPPTLVLVAELDPLRDGALDYVKILTAAGVDVEMELIKGVPHTFWTLPGAFKENCQRSYERVAAFIRKQSLWTGWDDFCVALTHSHLYICKNIFLIFDTDSFFHPYMYTCI
;
A
#
# COMPACT_ATOMS: atom_id res chain seq x y z
N MET A 1 -13.81 3.12 -9.26
CA MET A 1 -13.83 3.22 -7.79
C MET A 1 -15.24 3.43 -7.25
N ASP A 2 -16.01 4.38 -7.78
CA ASP A 2 -17.39 4.70 -7.36
C ASP A 2 -18.35 3.51 -7.10
N TRP A 3 -18.31 2.42 -7.89
CA TRP A 3 -19.10 1.22 -7.58
C TRP A 3 -18.68 0.52 -6.28
N PHE A 4 -17.36 0.35 -6.05
CA PHE A 4 -16.85 -0.23 -4.81
C PHE A 4 -17.19 0.68 -3.63
N SER A 5 -16.93 1.98 -3.77
CA SER A 5 -17.26 3.00 -2.76
C SER A 5 -18.72 2.90 -2.32
N ARG A 6 -19.68 2.82 -3.25
CA ARG A 6 -21.11 2.68 -2.89
C ARG A 6 -21.47 1.41 -2.13
N LEU A 7 -20.67 0.35 -2.22
CA LEU A 7 -20.94 -0.92 -1.55
C LEU A 7 -20.23 -1.03 -0.21
N THR A 8 -19.12 -0.31 -0.03
CA THR A 8 -18.24 -0.46 1.13
C THR A 8 -18.22 0.75 2.04
N LEU A 9 -18.60 1.94 1.56
CA LEU A 9 -18.57 3.19 2.31
C LEU A 9 -19.95 3.65 2.73
N THR A 10 -20.00 4.18 3.95
CA THR A 10 -21.08 5.05 4.41
C THR A 10 -20.67 6.52 4.33
N GLU A 11 -21.61 7.44 4.50
CA GLU A 11 -21.32 8.89 4.50
C GLU A 11 -20.34 9.29 5.62
N ASP A 12 -20.34 8.58 6.74
CA ASP A 12 -19.44 8.84 7.86
C ASP A 12 -17.99 8.42 7.53
N ASP A 13 -17.82 7.44 6.65
CA ASP A 13 -16.50 6.91 6.32
C ASP A 13 -15.66 7.86 5.47
N TYR A 14 -16.28 8.79 4.72
CA TYR A 14 -15.54 9.83 3.98
C TYR A 14 -14.72 10.77 4.87
N ARG A 15 -14.99 10.78 6.19
CA ARG A 15 -14.24 11.57 7.18
C ARG A 15 -13.47 10.68 8.15
N ASN A 16 -13.47 9.37 7.93
CA ASN A 16 -12.90 8.41 8.84
C ASN A 16 -11.45 8.09 8.44
N PRO A 17 -10.44 8.38 9.28
CA PRO A 17 -9.04 8.06 9.00
C PRO A 17 -8.74 6.57 8.83
N ARG A 18 -9.67 5.69 9.21
CA ARG A 18 -9.58 4.24 8.97
C ARG A 18 -10.05 3.84 7.57
N ALA A 19 -10.91 4.64 6.95
CA ALA A 19 -11.36 4.43 5.57
C ALA A 19 -10.39 5.06 4.56
N SER A 20 -9.77 6.18 4.92
CA SER A 20 -8.74 6.84 4.12
C SER A 20 -7.56 7.27 4.97
N VAL A 21 -6.40 6.65 4.73
CA VAL A 21 -5.14 6.93 5.47
C VAL A 21 -4.62 8.35 5.26
N VAL A 22 -5.03 9.01 4.18
CA VAL A 22 -4.71 10.43 3.91
C VAL A 22 -5.32 11.34 4.98
N LEU A 23 -6.41 10.93 5.62
CA LEU A 23 -7.09 11.70 6.67
C LEU A 23 -6.48 11.49 8.07
N GLN A 24 -5.43 10.67 8.21
CA GLN A 24 -4.73 10.55 9.49
C GLN A 24 -4.17 11.93 9.89
N PRO A 25 -4.34 12.35 11.16
CA PRO A 25 -3.93 13.68 11.60
C PRO A 25 -2.41 13.84 11.70
N ASP A 26 -1.69 12.72 11.85
CA ASP A 26 -0.24 12.68 11.96
C ASP A 26 0.31 11.46 11.21
N HIS A 27 1.24 11.71 10.29
CA HIS A 27 1.94 10.70 9.51
C HIS A 27 3.41 10.54 9.91
N SER A 28 3.92 11.32 10.87
CA SER A 28 5.34 11.32 11.26
C SER A 28 5.78 10.03 11.95
N VAL A 29 4.82 9.28 12.51
CA VAL A 29 5.03 7.99 13.18
C VAL A 29 5.00 6.80 12.21
N MET A 30 4.83 7.04 10.91
CA MET A 30 4.80 5.97 9.92
C MET A 30 6.20 5.34 9.77
N PRO A 31 6.28 4.01 9.59
CA PRO A 31 7.54 3.32 9.33
C PRO A 31 8.13 3.74 7.98
N PRO A 32 9.43 3.47 7.73
CA PRO A 32 9.99 3.55 6.39
C PRO A 32 9.09 2.82 5.39
N THR A 33 8.76 3.47 4.28
CA THR A 33 7.69 3.03 3.39
C THR A 33 8.17 2.94 1.94
N LEU A 34 7.98 1.78 1.32
CA LEU A 34 8.08 1.61 -0.13
C LEU A 34 6.70 1.72 -0.78
N VAL A 35 6.56 2.59 -1.79
CA VAL A 35 5.35 2.75 -2.60
C VAL A 35 5.63 2.38 -4.06
N LEU A 36 5.00 1.33 -4.55
CA LEU A 36 5.00 1.00 -5.99
C LEU A 36 3.74 1.54 -6.64
N VAL A 37 3.88 2.26 -7.74
CA VAL A 37 2.77 2.91 -8.44
C VAL A 37 2.69 2.40 -9.87
N ALA A 38 1.54 1.88 -10.29
CA ALA A 38 1.32 1.51 -11.69
C ALA A 38 0.99 2.75 -12.55
N GLU A 39 1.56 2.84 -13.76
CA GLU A 39 1.37 4.00 -14.63
C GLU A 39 -0.06 4.15 -15.17
N LEU A 40 -0.72 3.02 -15.47
CA LEU A 40 -2.07 2.96 -16.03
C LEU A 40 -3.11 2.64 -14.95
N ASP A 41 -2.97 3.25 -13.79
CA ASP A 41 -3.81 3.04 -12.62
C ASP A 41 -4.65 4.29 -12.31
N PRO A 42 -5.99 4.17 -12.20
CA PRO A 42 -6.84 5.27 -11.73
C PRO A 42 -6.45 5.83 -10.36
N LEU A 43 -5.80 5.03 -9.51
CA LEU A 43 -5.34 5.44 -8.17
C LEU A 43 -3.96 6.09 -8.16
N ARG A 44 -3.28 6.15 -9.31
CA ARG A 44 -1.90 6.66 -9.43
C ARG A 44 -1.73 8.01 -8.77
N ASP A 45 -2.61 8.96 -9.06
CA ASP A 45 -2.45 10.34 -8.60
C ASP A 45 -2.64 10.43 -7.06
N GLY A 46 -3.57 9.64 -6.50
CA GLY A 46 -3.73 9.51 -5.05
C GLY A 46 -2.51 8.89 -4.36
N ALA A 47 -1.88 7.89 -5.00
CA ALA A 47 -0.61 7.33 -4.53
C ALA A 47 0.52 8.36 -4.50
N LEU A 48 0.65 9.17 -5.56
CA LEU A 48 1.65 10.24 -5.64
C LEU A 48 1.42 11.32 -4.59
N ASP A 49 0.16 11.67 -4.31
CA ASP A 49 -0.18 12.63 -3.28
C ASP A 49 0.12 12.08 -1.88
N TYR A 50 -0.14 10.80 -1.62
CA TYR A 50 0.21 10.18 -0.34
C TYR A 50 1.73 10.13 -0.11
N VAL A 51 2.52 9.86 -1.14
CA VAL A 51 3.99 9.93 -1.06
C VAL A 51 4.45 11.32 -0.66
N LYS A 52 3.83 12.39 -1.18
CA LYS A 52 4.15 13.77 -0.78
C LYS A 52 3.82 14.01 0.69
N ILE A 53 2.69 13.50 1.17
CA ILE A 53 2.27 13.62 2.58
C ILE A 53 3.29 12.94 3.50
N LEU A 54 3.65 11.69 3.22
CA LEU A 54 4.63 10.95 4.02
C LEU A 54 6.00 11.61 4.00
N THR A 55 6.45 12.07 2.83
CA THR A 55 7.73 12.78 2.68
C THR A 55 7.74 14.09 3.48
N ALA A 56 6.64 14.86 3.44
CA ALA A 56 6.50 16.09 4.21
C ALA A 56 6.46 15.85 5.72
N ALA A 57 5.95 14.68 6.15
CA ALA A 57 5.94 14.25 7.55
C ALA A 57 7.30 13.72 8.04
N GLY A 58 8.32 13.66 7.18
CA GLY A 58 9.68 13.22 7.54
C GLY A 58 9.89 11.71 7.50
N VAL A 59 8.97 10.95 6.90
CA VAL A 59 9.07 9.49 6.74
C VAL A 59 10.11 9.16 5.66
N ASP A 60 10.91 8.11 5.86
CA ASP A 60 11.78 7.56 4.80
C ASP A 60 10.93 6.84 3.75
N VAL A 61 10.69 7.50 2.61
CA VAL A 61 9.81 6.98 1.55
C VAL A 61 10.62 6.68 0.29
N GLU A 62 10.54 5.43 -0.17
CA GLU A 62 11.00 5.02 -1.49
C GLU A 62 9.77 4.89 -2.40
N MET A 63 9.79 5.53 -3.59
CA MET A 63 8.70 5.40 -4.57
C MET A 63 9.24 4.95 -5.93
N GLU A 64 8.50 4.04 -6.58
CA GLU A 64 8.81 3.61 -7.95
C GLU A 64 7.55 3.55 -8.82
N LEU A 65 7.56 4.32 -9.91
CA LEU A 65 6.54 4.26 -10.95
C LEU A 65 6.87 3.13 -11.94
N ILE A 66 6.01 2.12 -11.98
CA ILE A 66 6.09 0.98 -12.89
C ILE A 66 5.35 1.34 -14.18
N LYS A 67 6.10 1.47 -15.28
CA LYS A 67 5.58 1.90 -16.58
C LYS A 67 4.83 0.80 -17.32
N GLY A 68 3.83 1.20 -18.10
CA GLY A 68 3.09 0.36 -19.04
C GLY A 68 2.18 -0.69 -18.41
N VAL A 69 1.93 -0.61 -17.10
CA VAL A 69 1.15 -1.63 -16.37
C VAL A 69 -0.14 -1.05 -15.80
N PRO A 70 -1.24 -1.84 -15.83
CA PRO A 70 -2.47 -1.49 -15.14
C PRO A 70 -2.34 -1.76 -13.65
N HIS A 71 -3.30 -1.26 -12.89
CA HIS A 71 -3.46 -1.51 -11.45
C HIS A 71 -3.25 -2.98 -11.03
N THR A 72 -3.79 -3.93 -11.81
CA THR A 72 -3.79 -5.37 -11.48
C THR A 72 -2.51 -6.12 -11.86
N PHE A 73 -1.46 -5.47 -12.36
CA PHE A 73 -0.32 -6.16 -12.97
C PHE A 73 0.35 -7.17 -12.03
N TRP A 74 0.49 -6.82 -10.75
CA TRP A 74 1.16 -7.63 -9.74
C TRP A 74 0.58 -9.03 -9.58
N THR A 75 -0.72 -9.19 -9.84
CA THR A 75 -1.44 -10.47 -9.70
C THR A 75 -1.52 -11.23 -11.02
N LEU A 76 -0.96 -10.67 -12.09
CA LEU A 76 -0.95 -11.21 -13.44
C LEU A 76 0.50 -11.46 -13.93
N PRO A 77 1.32 -12.25 -13.21
CA PRO A 77 2.72 -12.50 -13.58
C PRO A 77 2.88 -13.20 -14.93
N GLY A 78 1.83 -13.85 -15.45
CA GLY A 78 1.84 -14.40 -16.81
C GLY A 78 1.79 -13.33 -17.91
N ALA A 79 1.10 -12.22 -17.66
CA ALA A 79 0.95 -11.11 -18.62
C ALA A 79 2.03 -10.04 -18.45
N PHE A 80 2.49 -9.79 -17.23
CA PHE A 80 3.45 -8.72 -16.89
C PHE A 80 4.72 -9.29 -16.23
N LYS A 81 5.28 -10.36 -16.81
CA LYS A 81 6.34 -11.16 -16.18
C LYS A 81 7.53 -10.33 -15.67
N GLU A 82 8.10 -9.49 -16.51
CA GLU A 82 9.27 -8.68 -16.16
C GLU A 82 8.94 -7.64 -15.09
N ASN A 83 7.82 -6.93 -15.24
CA ASN A 83 7.37 -5.92 -14.28
C ASN A 83 7.06 -6.54 -12.92
N CYS A 84 6.38 -7.69 -12.87
CA CYS A 84 6.12 -8.41 -11.63
C CYS A 84 7.41 -8.88 -10.98
N GLN A 85 8.29 -9.53 -11.74
CA GLN A 85 9.56 -10.03 -11.22
C GLN A 85 10.40 -8.88 -10.61
N ARG A 86 10.58 -7.79 -11.34
CA ARG A 86 11.30 -6.61 -10.84
C ARG A 86 10.65 -6.02 -9.59
N SER A 87 9.32 -5.94 -9.58
CA SER A 87 8.57 -5.41 -8.42
C SER A 87 8.72 -6.30 -7.19
N TYR A 88 8.72 -7.63 -7.34
CA TYR A 88 8.99 -8.58 -6.26
C TYR A 88 10.42 -8.44 -5.73
N GLU A 89 11.41 -8.36 -6.64
CA GLU A 89 12.81 -8.17 -6.28
C GLU A 89 13.02 -6.85 -5.51
N ARG A 90 12.35 -5.79 -5.95
CA ARG A 90 12.37 -4.47 -5.29
C ARG A 90 11.82 -4.52 -3.88
N VAL A 91 10.65 -5.13 -3.70
CA VAL A 91 10.03 -5.32 -2.38
C VAL A 91 10.93 -6.17 -1.49
N ALA A 92 11.46 -7.28 -1.99
CA ALA A 92 12.34 -8.14 -1.23
C ALA A 92 13.65 -7.42 -0.82
N ALA A 93 14.21 -6.58 -1.70
CA ALA A 93 15.38 -5.77 -1.39
C ALA A 93 15.08 -4.72 -0.32
N PHE A 94 13.93 -4.06 -0.40
CA PHE A 94 13.49 -3.11 0.61
C PHE A 94 13.31 -3.78 1.97
N ILE A 95 12.66 -4.95 2.04
CA ILE A 95 12.53 -5.71 3.30
C ILE A 95 13.89 -6.04 3.90
N ARG A 96 14.82 -6.56 3.09
CA ARG A 96 16.17 -6.92 3.54
C ARG A 96 16.97 -5.71 4.08
N LYS A 97 16.71 -4.51 3.55
CA LYS A 97 17.33 -3.26 4.03
C LYS A 97 16.86 -2.89 5.44
N GLN A 98 15.64 -3.28 5.83
CA GLN A 98 15.11 -3.00 7.15
C GLN A 98 15.79 -3.92 8.18
N SER A 99 16.61 -3.33 9.06
CA SER A 99 17.46 -4.01 10.04
C SER A 99 16.72 -4.76 11.16
N LEU A 100 15.40 -4.87 11.07
CA LEU A 100 14.51 -5.48 12.05
C LEU A 100 13.83 -6.76 11.53
N TRP A 101 14.12 -7.21 10.30
CA TRP A 101 13.52 -8.44 9.79
C TRP A 101 14.12 -9.67 10.51
N THR A 102 13.41 -10.18 11.52
CA THR A 102 13.88 -11.28 12.36
C THR A 102 13.31 -12.66 11.96
N GLY A 103 12.39 -12.70 10.99
CA GLY A 103 11.87 -13.94 10.43
C GLY A 103 10.50 -13.79 9.77
N TRP A 104 9.89 -14.93 9.44
CA TRP A 104 8.53 -15.02 8.90
C TRP A 104 7.44 -14.71 9.94
N ASP A 105 7.78 -14.69 11.22
CA ASP A 105 6.85 -14.34 12.31
C ASP A 105 6.49 -12.84 12.32
N ASP A 106 7.33 -11.99 11.73
CA ASP A 106 7.05 -10.56 11.47
C ASP A 106 6.14 -10.34 10.24
N PHE A 107 5.91 -11.40 9.44
CA PHE A 107 4.98 -11.39 8.33
C PHE A 107 3.56 -11.57 8.89
N CYS A 108 2.94 -10.47 9.35
CA CYS A 108 1.51 -10.50 9.63
C CYS A 108 0.76 -10.90 8.36
N VAL A 109 0.21 -12.11 8.43
CA VAL A 109 -0.56 -12.80 7.41
C VAL A 109 -1.71 -11.92 6.92
N ALA A 110 -1.61 -11.48 5.66
CA ALA A 110 -2.77 -11.17 4.82
C ALA A 110 -2.79 -12.13 3.61
N LEU A 111 -2.65 -13.43 3.88
CA LEU A 111 -2.83 -14.49 2.90
C LEU A 111 -4.17 -15.19 3.13
N THR A 112 -5.26 -14.44 3.09
CA THR A 112 -6.59 -15.01 2.79
C THR A 112 -7.44 -13.96 2.08
N HIS A 113 -7.42 -14.06 0.75
CA HIS A 113 -8.38 -13.47 -0.21
C HIS A 113 -8.52 -11.94 -0.19
N SER A 114 -8.01 -11.33 -1.26
CA SER A 114 -8.19 -9.93 -1.71
C SER A 114 -7.12 -8.92 -1.23
N HIS A 115 -5.99 -8.93 -1.94
CA HIS A 115 -5.24 -7.76 -2.44
C HIS A 115 -4.77 -6.63 -1.50
N LEU A 116 -4.63 -6.79 -0.18
CA LEU A 116 -3.90 -5.80 0.64
C LEU A 116 -2.75 -6.45 1.42
N TYR A 117 -1.51 -6.09 1.09
CA TYR A 117 -0.30 -6.56 1.80
C TYR A 117 0.34 -5.40 2.56
N ILE A 118 -0.15 -5.12 3.76
CA ILE A 118 0.55 -4.27 4.72
C ILE A 118 1.40 -5.19 5.59
N CYS A 119 2.63 -5.46 5.15
CA CYS A 119 3.66 -5.85 6.11
C CYS A 119 4.04 -4.59 6.89
N LYS A 120 4.41 -4.72 8.17
CA LYS A 120 4.65 -3.62 9.12
C LYS A 120 5.54 -2.46 8.62
N ASN A 121 6.23 -2.58 7.47
CA ASN A 121 7.06 -1.55 6.85
C ASN A 121 6.87 -1.41 5.33
N ILE A 122 5.81 -1.98 4.71
CA ILE A 122 5.61 -1.92 3.26
C ILE A 122 4.19 -1.46 2.96
N PHE A 123 4.09 -0.36 2.20
CA PHE A 123 2.81 0.14 1.71
C PHE A 123 2.74 -0.04 0.19
N LEU A 124 2.44 -1.27 -0.23
CA LEU A 124 2.06 -1.54 -1.61
C LEU A 124 0.66 -0.99 -1.82
N ILE A 125 0.53 0.10 -2.58
CA ILE A 125 -0.79 0.64 -2.93
C ILE A 125 -1.41 -0.31 -3.95
N PHE A 126 -2.15 -1.29 -3.43
CA PHE A 126 -3.13 -2.08 -4.18
C PHE A 126 -4.54 -1.52 -4.09
N ASP A 127 -4.76 -0.58 -3.18
CA ASP A 127 -5.99 0.19 -3.10
C ASP A 127 -5.71 1.29 -2.08
N THR A 128 -5.93 2.55 -2.41
CA THR A 128 -6.06 3.59 -1.38
C THR A 128 -7.38 3.46 -0.62
N ASP A 129 -8.27 2.57 -1.10
CA ASP A 129 -9.56 2.25 -0.52
C ASP A 129 -9.38 1.11 0.48
N SER A 130 -9.04 1.47 1.73
CA SER A 130 -8.89 0.55 2.85
C SER A 130 -10.25 0.02 3.29
N PHE A 131 -10.86 -0.89 2.52
CA PHE A 131 -12.08 -1.58 2.91
C PHE A 131 -11.77 -3.04 3.15
N PHE A 132 -11.64 -3.45 4.42
CA PHE A 132 -12.22 -4.67 4.99
C PHE A 132 -11.78 -4.83 6.48
N HIS A 133 -12.79 -4.86 7.36
CA HIS A 133 -12.86 -5.44 8.71
C HIS A 133 -12.52 -4.61 9.99
N PRO A 134 -13.40 -4.69 11.04
CA PRO A 134 -13.29 -4.00 12.33
C PRO A 134 -12.33 -4.64 13.36
N TYR A 135 -11.36 -5.45 12.91
CA TYR A 135 -10.41 -6.15 13.80
C TYR A 135 -8.97 -5.90 13.35
N MET A 136 -8.50 -4.66 13.48
CA MET A 136 -7.06 -4.40 13.49
C MET A 136 -6.78 -3.42 14.62
N TYR A 137 -6.64 -4.00 15.82
CA TYR A 137 -6.11 -3.30 16.98
C TYR A 137 -4.63 -3.00 16.71
N THR A 138 -4.31 -1.70 16.70
CA THR A 138 -3.07 -1.11 17.21
C THR A 138 -2.02 -2.11 17.72
N CYS A 139 -0.90 -2.21 17.02
CA CYS A 139 0.38 -2.39 17.70
C CYS A 139 0.97 -0.99 17.91
N ILE A 140 0.83 -0.52 19.15
CA ILE A 140 1.72 0.46 19.78
C ILE A 140 3.11 -0.17 19.87
#